data_AF-A0A382Z5L3-F1
#
_entry.id   AF-A0A382Z5L3-F1
#
_cell.length_a   1.000
_cell.length_b   1.000
_cell.length_c   1.000
_cell.angle_alpha   90.00
_cell.angle_beta   90.00
_cell.angle_gamma   90.00
#
_symmetry.space_group_name_H-M   'P 1'
#
loop_
_entity.id
_entity.type
_entity.pdbx_description
1 polymer ?
#
loop_
_entity_poly.entity_id
_entity_poly.type
_entity_poly.pdbx_seq_one_letter_code
_entity_poly.pdbx_strand_id
1 'polypeptide(L)'
;MAEPFRVAAICTIYYAHSHADAIVTKFLKGMSIDEGFYPPEVEVVSLYIDHVLDTDIGTAMAAECGVPIYPSIRRALHAGGDSLGVDAVLLIGEHGDYPWNERGRHMYPRRYFFEQIAGIFAASGRSVPVFNDKHFAYSWDDARWMWDRAAELDIPLMAGSCLPLAWRRPWLEHDKGVVIDEAVAVG
;
A
#
# COMPACT_ATOMS: atom_id res chain seq x y z
N MET A 1 -21.25 18.53 -6.99
CA MET A 1 -19.83 18.12 -7.04
C MET A 1 -19.83 16.60 -6.96
N ALA A 2 -18.97 15.91 -7.73
CA ALA A 2 -18.85 14.46 -7.61
C ALA A 2 -18.36 14.11 -6.19
N GLU A 3 -18.77 12.96 -5.66
CA GLU A 3 -18.22 12.48 -4.39
C GLU A 3 -16.71 12.25 -4.52
N PRO A 4 -15.90 12.63 -3.51
CA PRO A 4 -14.46 12.39 -3.55
C PRO A 4 -14.17 10.90 -3.60
N PHE A 5 -13.13 10.51 -4.34
CA PHE A 5 -12.70 9.12 -4.46
C PHE A 5 -12.18 8.61 -3.11
N ARG A 6 -12.82 7.56 -2.56
CA ARG A 6 -12.62 7.13 -1.17
C ARG A 6 -11.54 6.06 -1.07
N VAL A 7 -10.56 6.24 -0.20
CA VAL A 7 -9.40 5.33 -0.06
C VAL A 7 -9.32 4.76 1.35
N ALA A 8 -9.18 3.43 1.47
CA ALA A 8 -8.74 2.80 2.71
C ALA A 8 -7.21 2.65 2.70
N ALA A 9 -6.56 2.92 3.84
CA ALA A 9 -5.15 2.62 4.03
C ALA A 9 -4.96 1.53 5.09
N ILE A 10 -4.30 0.44 4.69
CA ILE A 10 -4.06 -0.76 5.49
C ILE A 10 -2.56 -0.87 5.72
N CYS A 11 -2.12 -0.64 6.95
CA CYS A 11 -0.72 -0.52 7.31
C CYS A 11 -0.32 -1.56 8.36
N THR A 12 0.90 -2.07 8.27
CA THR A 12 1.50 -2.89 9.33
C THR A 12 1.95 -2.04 10.51
N ILE A 13 2.63 -0.92 10.27
CA ILE A 13 3.12 0.00 11.30
C ILE A 13 3.26 1.41 10.72
N TYR A 14 3.13 2.45 11.55
CA TYR A 14 3.16 3.84 11.11
C TYR A 14 4.00 4.73 12.03
N TYR A 15 5.32 4.73 11.85
CA TYR A 15 6.25 5.65 12.52
C TYR A 15 6.89 6.63 11.53
N ALA A 16 7.60 7.66 12.02
CA ALA A 16 8.27 8.65 11.16
C ALA A 16 9.26 7.98 10.17
N HIS A 17 9.17 8.33 8.89
CA HIS A 17 9.96 7.72 7.80
C HIS A 17 9.67 6.24 7.53
N SER A 18 8.60 5.67 8.12
CA SER A 18 8.09 4.37 7.70
C SER A 18 7.52 4.45 6.28
N HIS A 19 7.28 3.29 5.67
CA HIS A 19 6.58 3.21 4.40
C HIS A 19 5.16 3.78 4.45
N ALA A 20 4.44 3.57 5.56
CA ALA A 20 3.14 4.19 5.79
C ALA A 20 3.25 5.72 5.82
N ASP A 21 4.26 6.28 6.47
CA ASP A 21 4.49 7.72 6.48
C ASP A 21 4.87 8.26 5.09
N ALA A 22 5.72 7.56 4.36
CA ALA A 22 6.13 7.97 3.02
C ALA A 22 4.96 8.03 2.02
N ILE A 23 3.95 7.18 2.19
CA ILE A 23 2.83 7.03 1.25
C ILE A 23 1.55 7.64 1.82
N VAL A 24 1.03 7.09 2.91
CA VAL A 24 -0.29 7.45 3.46
C VAL A 24 -0.33 8.91 3.89
N THR A 25 0.75 9.45 4.48
CA THR A 25 0.79 10.88 4.85
C THR A 25 0.61 11.78 3.62
N LYS A 26 1.06 11.37 2.43
CA LYS A 26 0.88 12.15 1.19
C LYS A 26 -0.56 12.12 0.70
N PHE A 27 -1.25 11.00 0.87
CA PHE A 27 -2.69 10.90 0.61
C PHE A 27 -3.52 11.69 1.63
N LEU A 28 -3.01 11.90 2.85
CA LEU A 28 -3.69 12.68 3.89
C LEU A 28 -3.44 14.19 3.79
N LYS A 29 -2.19 14.60 3.52
CA LYS A 29 -1.75 16.00 3.62
C LYS A 29 -1.26 16.61 2.31
N GLY A 30 -1.14 15.81 1.26
CA GLY A 30 -0.53 16.21 0.00
C GLY A 30 0.98 16.00 0.00
N MET A 31 1.60 16.38 -1.10
CA MET A 31 3.04 16.21 -1.33
C MET A 31 3.63 17.43 -2.00
N SER A 32 4.88 17.75 -1.65
CA SER A 32 5.67 18.74 -2.38
C SER A 32 6.63 18.03 -3.31
N ILE A 33 6.67 18.48 -4.56
CA ILE A 33 7.64 18.10 -5.58
C ILE A 33 8.30 19.37 -6.13
N ASP A 34 9.22 19.23 -7.09
CA ASP A 34 9.98 20.36 -7.65
C ASP A 34 9.07 21.45 -8.27
N GLU A 35 7.90 21.05 -8.77
CA GLU A 35 6.88 21.93 -9.36
C GLU A 35 5.99 22.64 -8.33
N GLY A 36 6.07 22.26 -7.04
CA GLY A 36 5.31 22.89 -5.96
C GLY A 36 4.55 21.90 -5.07
N PHE A 37 3.57 22.42 -4.34
CA PHE A 37 2.72 21.63 -3.46
C PHE A 37 1.47 21.12 -4.18
N TYR A 38 1.22 19.82 -4.06
CA TYR A 38 0.08 19.11 -4.62
C TYR A 38 -0.82 18.66 -3.47
N PRO A 39 -2.04 19.24 -3.34
CA PRO A 39 -2.99 18.79 -2.33
C PRO A 39 -3.51 17.38 -2.67
N PRO A 40 -4.06 16.64 -1.69
CA PRO A 40 -4.73 15.37 -1.95
C PRO A 40 -5.88 15.52 -2.95
N GLU A 41 -5.94 14.63 -3.95
CA GLU A 41 -7.05 14.54 -4.92
C GLU A 41 -8.08 13.46 -4.55
N VAL A 42 -7.85 12.76 -3.44
CA VAL A 42 -8.67 11.66 -2.92
C VAL A 42 -8.90 11.84 -1.43
N GLU A 43 -9.86 11.11 -0.87
CA GLU A 43 -10.16 11.15 0.56
C GLU A 43 -9.76 9.82 1.20
N VAL A 44 -8.83 9.84 2.16
CA VAL A 44 -8.57 8.66 3.00
C VAL A 44 -9.67 8.59 4.06
N VAL A 45 -10.57 7.62 3.93
CA VAL A 45 -11.79 7.54 4.76
C VAL A 45 -11.66 6.57 5.92
N SER A 46 -10.60 5.77 5.94
CA SER A 46 -10.40 4.74 6.97
C SER A 46 -8.96 4.26 7.01
N LEU A 47 -8.49 3.96 8.21
CA LEU A 47 -7.18 3.37 8.48
C LEU A 47 -7.29 2.04 9.22
N TYR A 48 -6.39 1.12 8.92
CA TYR A 48 -6.02 -0.01 9.78
C TYR A 48 -4.52 0.06 10.04
N ILE A 49 -4.11 -0.09 11.30
CA ILE A 49 -2.70 -0.15 11.71
C ILE A 49 -2.53 -1.38 12.60
N ASP A 50 -1.74 -2.35 12.16
CA ASP A 50 -1.55 -3.63 12.87
C ASP A 50 -0.78 -3.45 14.18
N HIS A 51 0.34 -2.73 14.11
CA HIS A 51 1.21 -2.43 15.24
C HIS A 51 1.17 -0.94 15.56
N VAL A 52 0.49 -0.60 16.66
CA VAL A 52 0.56 0.73 17.27
C VAL A 52 1.53 0.64 18.45
N LEU A 53 2.74 1.17 18.26
CA LEU A 53 3.83 1.15 19.24
C LEU A 53 4.12 2.57 19.74
N ASP A 54 5.02 2.74 20.71
CA ASP A 54 5.39 4.04 21.27
C ASP A 54 5.94 5.06 20.25
N THR A 55 6.43 4.57 19.09
CA THR A 55 6.94 5.39 17.99
C THR A 55 5.89 5.72 16.93
N ASP A 56 4.65 5.30 17.14
CA ASP A 56 3.55 5.55 16.21
C ASP A 56 3.27 7.05 16.06
N ILE A 57 3.16 7.47 14.80
CA ILE A 57 2.67 8.80 14.41
C ILE A 57 1.31 8.70 13.72
N GLY A 58 0.89 7.49 13.30
CA GLY A 58 -0.31 7.26 12.51
C GLY A 58 -1.59 7.61 13.25
N THR A 59 -1.67 7.33 14.56
CA THR A 59 -2.82 7.67 15.41
C THR A 59 -3.05 9.17 15.53
N ALA A 60 -1.97 9.93 15.79
CA ALA A 60 -2.03 11.38 15.84
C ALA A 60 -2.36 11.98 14.45
N MET A 61 -1.75 11.45 13.39
CA MET A 61 -2.02 11.86 12.01
C MET A 61 -3.49 11.64 11.62
N ALA A 62 -4.05 10.47 11.96
CA ALA A 62 -5.44 10.13 11.70
C ALA A 62 -6.39 11.08 12.45
N ALA A 63 -6.10 11.37 13.72
CA ALA A 63 -6.89 12.31 14.51
C ALA A 63 -6.85 13.74 13.95
N GLU A 64 -5.66 14.21 13.54
CA GLU A 64 -5.48 15.53 12.92
C GLU A 64 -6.27 15.67 11.62
N CYS A 65 -6.30 14.61 10.80
CA CYS A 65 -7.01 14.59 9.52
C CYS A 65 -8.48 14.15 9.62
N GLY A 66 -8.99 13.84 10.82
CA GLY A 66 -10.37 13.37 11.02
C GLY A 66 -10.66 11.98 10.44
N VAL A 67 -9.65 11.12 10.30
CA VAL A 67 -9.77 9.78 9.71
C VAL A 67 -9.92 8.72 10.81
N PRO A 68 -10.98 7.89 10.78
CA PRO A 68 -11.14 6.82 11.76
C PRO A 68 -10.14 5.68 11.54
N ILE A 69 -9.55 5.20 12.64
CA ILE A 69 -8.80 3.95 12.69
C ILE A 69 -9.74 2.83 13.14
N TYR A 70 -9.76 1.73 12.38
CA TYR A 70 -10.60 0.58 12.65
C TYR A 70 -9.78 -0.61 13.17
N PRO A 71 -10.39 -1.47 14.01
CA PRO A 71 -9.70 -2.61 14.62
C PRO A 71 -9.50 -3.80 13.68
N SER A 72 -9.99 -3.72 12.44
CA SER A 72 -9.81 -4.77 11.44
C SER A 72 -9.87 -4.23 10.03
N ILE A 73 -9.20 -4.93 9.12
CA ILE A 73 -9.24 -4.66 7.67
C ILE A 73 -10.68 -4.62 7.17
N ARG A 74 -11.54 -5.55 7.61
CA ARG A 74 -12.97 -5.53 7.25
C ARG A 74 -13.67 -4.23 7.65
N ARG A 75 -13.50 -3.77 8.89
CA ARG A 75 -14.15 -2.54 9.35
C ARG A 75 -13.57 -1.31 8.65
N ALA A 76 -12.28 -1.31 8.33
CA ALA A 76 -11.66 -0.27 7.51
C ALA A 76 -12.28 -0.23 6.10
N LEU A 77 -12.34 -1.36 5.38
CA LEU A 77 -12.92 -1.41 4.03
C LEU A 77 -14.43 -1.08 3.99
N HIS A 78 -15.13 -1.24 5.11
CA HIS A 78 -16.52 -0.81 5.23
C HIS A 78 -16.69 0.69 5.51
N ALA A 79 -15.62 1.39 5.90
CA ALA A 79 -15.60 2.82 6.19
C ALA A 79 -16.78 3.29 7.08
N GLY A 80 -17.09 2.52 8.12
CA GLY A 80 -18.17 2.82 9.08
C GLY A 80 -19.52 2.17 8.77
N GLY A 81 -19.72 1.65 7.56
CA GLY A 81 -20.93 0.93 7.15
C GLY A 81 -20.87 -0.59 7.36
N ASP A 82 -21.75 -1.29 6.64
CA ASP A 82 -21.90 -2.75 6.67
C ASP A 82 -21.58 -3.43 5.32
N SER A 83 -21.14 -2.64 4.33
CA SER A 83 -20.72 -3.11 3.00
C SER A 83 -19.47 -2.34 2.55
N LEU A 84 -18.85 -2.77 1.44
CA LEU A 84 -17.62 -2.17 0.90
C LEU A 84 -17.82 -0.68 0.57
N GLY A 85 -17.26 0.20 1.42
CA GLY A 85 -17.51 1.65 1.43
C GLY A 85 -16.33 2.49 0.93
N VAL A 86 -15.41 1.88 0.17
CA VAL A 86 -14.22 2.53 -0.39
C VAL A 86 -14.07 2.24 -1.89
N ASP A 87 -13.34 3.10 -2.59
CA ASP A 87 -13.10 3.04 -4.03
C ASP A 87 -11.69 2.58 -4.40
N ALA A 88 -10.76 2.54 -3.44
CA ALA A 88 -9.46 1.89 -3.57
C ALA A 88 -8.86 1.51 -2.21
N VAL A 89 -7.82 0.67 -2.23
CA VAL A 89 -7.06 0.26 -1.06
C VAL A 89 -5.57 0.51 -1.27
N LEU A 90 -4.95 1.22 -0.32
CA LEU A 90 -3.50 1.25 -0.13
C LEU A 90 -3.12 0.14 0.85
N LEU A 91 -2.41 -0.88 0.36
CA LEU A 91 -1.85 -1.96 1.15
C LEU A 91 -0.36 -1.70 1.40
N ILE A 92 -0.05 -1.20 2.60
CA ILE A 92 1.30 -0.84 3.03
C ILE A 92 1.79 -1.88 4.03
N GLY A 93 2.23 -3.02 3.49
CA GLY A 93 2.73 -4.16 4.27
C GLY A 93 4.24 -4.17 4.42
N GLU A 94 4.83 -3.08 4.90
CA GLU A 94 6.28 -2.89 5.11
C GLU A 94 6.59 -2.47 6.54
N HIS A 95 7.74 -2.91 7.07
CA HIS A 95 8.15 -2.73 8.46
C HIS A 95 7.22 -3.43 9.48
N GLY A 96 7.61 -3.38 10.75
CA GLY A 96 6.95 -4.06 11.87
C GLY A 96 7.75 -5.27 12.35
N ASP A 97 7.27 -5.89 13.44
CA ASP A 97 7.88 -7.09 14.01
C ASP A 97 7.18 -8.33 13.44
N TYR A 98 7.79 -8.90 12.40
CA TYR A 98 7.30 -10.12 11.75
C TYR A 98 8.42 -11.17 11.70
N PRO A 99 8.08 -12.46 11.59
CA PRO A 99 9.09 -13.51 11.59
C PRO A 99 10.01 -13.43 10.37
N TRP A 100 11.18 -14.04 10.49
CA TRP A 100 12.11 -14.26 9.38
C TRP A 100 12.08 -15.74 9.02
N ASN A 101 12.18 -16.05 7.72
CA ASN A 101 12.32 -17.43 7.29
C ASN A 101 13.78 -17.90 7.30
N GLU A 102 13.99 -19.20 7.04
CA GLU A 102 15.30 -19.86 6.99
C GLU A 102 16.28 -19.24 5.98
N ARG A 103 15.78 -18.45 5.03
CA ARG A 103 16.57 -17.77 3.99
C ARG A 103 16.87 -16.30 4.34
N GLY A 104 16.56 -15.87 5.57
CA GLY A 104 16.75 -14.50 6.01
C GLY A 104 15.83 -13.49 5.32
N ARG A 105 14.64 -13.91 4.87
CA ARG A 105 13.63 -12.99 4.33
C ARG A 105 12.66 -12.61 5.45
N HIS A 106 12.42 -11.32 5.61
CA HIS A 106 11.40 -10.82 6.53
C HIS A 106 10.00 -11.16 5.98
N MET A 107 9.19 -11.83 6.78
CA MET A 107 7.90 -12.38 6.37
C MET A 107 6.77 -11.37 6.58
N TYR A 108 6.89 -10.21 5.93
CA TYR A 108 5.85 -9.18 6.00
C TYR A 108 4.49 -9.73 5.52
N PRO A 109 3.37 -9.35 6.17
CA PRO A 109 2.08 -10.03 6.06
C PRO A 109 1.29 -9.61 4.81
N ARG A 110 1.94 -9.19 3.72
CA ARG A 110 1.28 -8.66 2.52
C ARG A 110 0.21 -9.61 1.96
N ARG A 111 0.53 -10.90 1.83
CA ARG A 111 -0.43 -11.93 1.40
C ARG A 111 -1.57 -12.12 2.39
N TYR A 112 -1.30 -12.08 3.69
CA TYR A 112 -2.32 -12.23 4.74
C TYR A 112 -3.30 -11.05 4.76
N PHE A 113 -2.82 -9.82 4.58
CA PHE A 113 -3.67 -8.63 4.48
C PHE A 113 -4.44 -8.62 3.16
N PHE A 114 -3.78 -8.94 2.05
CA PHE A 114 -4.42 -9.05 0.75
C PHE A 114 -5.52 -10.13 0.73
N GLU A 115 -5.32 -11.26 1.41
CA GLU A 115 -6.35 -12.31 1.52
C GLU A 115 -7.62 -11.79 2.20
N GLN A 116 -7.50 -11.00 3.26
CA GLN A 116 -8.65 -10.39 3.91
C GLN A 116 -9.36 -9.39 2.98
N ILE A 117 -8.61 -8.54 2.27
CA ILE A 117 -9.13 -7.59 1.27
C ILE A 117 -9.90 -8.35 0.18
N ALA A 118 -9.28 -9.36 -0.43
CA ALA A 118 -9.87 -10.19 -1.47
C ALA A 118 -11.11 -10.96 -0.98
N GLY A 119 -11.11 -11.41 0.28
CA GLY A 119 -12.28 -12.04 0.90
C GLY A 119 -13.47 -11.08 1.01
N ILE A 120 -13.22 -9.81 1.34
CA ILE A 120 -14.25 -8.77 1.40
C ILE A 120 -14.79 -8.45 0.01
N PHE A 121 -13.93 -8.36 -1.01
CA PHE A 121 -14.36 -8.12 -2.39
C PHE A 121 -15.22 -9.27 -2.94
N ALA A 122 -14.84 -10.52 -2.66
CA ALA A 122 -15.63 -11.67 -3.04
C ALA A 122 -17.00 -11.69 -2.35
N ALA A 123 -17.05 -11.33 -1.06
CA ALA A 123 -18.30 -11.26 -0.32
C ALA A 123 -19.19 -10.08 -0.75
N SER A 124 -18.61 -8.97 -1.20
CA SER A 124 -19.35 -7.81 -1.68
C SER A 124 -19.82 -7.95 -3.13
N GLY A 125 -19.21 -8.84 -3.92
CA GLY A 125 -19.39 -8.93 -5.36
C GLY A 125 -18.81 -7.72 -6.12
N ARG A 126 -17.95 -6.92 -5.46
CA ARG A 126 -17.32 -5.73 -6.03
C ARG A 126 -15.84 -5.68 -5.65
N SER A 127 -15.00 -5.61 -6.66
CA SER A 127 -13.57 -5.34 -6.53
C SER A 127 -13.27 -3.87 -6.77
N VAL A 128 -12.26 -3.35 -6.07
CA VAL A 128 -11.72 -2.02 -6.28
C VAL A 128 -10.19 -2.08 -6.47
N PRO A 129 -9.56 -1.06 -7.09
CA PRO A 129 -8.12 -1.02 -7.22
C PRO A 129 -7.37 -1.22 -5.89
N VAL A 130 -6.30 -2.01 -5.93
CA VAL A 130 -5.41 -2.23 -4.80
C VAL A 130 -3.99 -1.86 -5.21
N PHE A 131 -3.40 -0.91 -4.49
CA PHE A 131 -1.97 -0.64 -4.56
C PHE A 131 -1.26 -1.41 -3.43
N ASN A 132 -0.37 -2.33 -3.79
CA ASN A 132 0.49 -3.05 -2.87
C ASN A 132 1.88 -2.42 -2.88
N ASP A 133 2.30 -1.86 -1.76
CA ASP A 133 3.65 -1.33 -1.63
C ASP A 133 4.71 -2.45 -1.75
N LYS A 134 5.76 -2.19 -2.56
CA LYS A 134 6.81 -3.14 -2.97
C LYS A 134 6.29 -4.30 -3.81
N HIS A 135 6.96 -5.45 -3.69
CA HIS A 135 6.60 -6.71 -4.31
C HIS A 135 5.46 -7.39 -3.53
N PHE A 136 4.70 -8.27 -4.18
CA PHE A 136 3.52 -8.90 -3.58
C PHE A 136 3.79 -9.66 -2.28
N ALA A 137 4.75 -10.59 -2.26
CA ALA A 137 5.07 -11.37 -1.06
C ALA A 137 6.52 -11.84 -1.04
N TYR A 138 7.02 -12.18 0.15
CA TYR A 138 8.40 -12.68 0.33
C TYR A 138 8.62 -14.08 -0.27
N SER A 139 7.54 -14.85 -0.49
CA SER A 139 7.54 -16.18 -1.10
C SER A 139 6.90 -16.13 -2.49
N TRP A 140 7.34 -17.03 -3.37
CA TRP A 140 6.80 -17.12 -4.72
C TRP A 140 5.35 -17.63 -4.69
N ASP A 141 5.05 -18.64 -3.88
CA ASP A 141 3.72 -19.23 -3.82
C ASP A 141 2.69 -18.22 -3.31
N ASP A 142 3.05 -17.41 -2.31
CA ASP A 142 2.19 -16.31 -1.84
C ASP A 142 2.01 -15.22 -2.90
N ALA A 143 3.09 -14.83 -3.57
CA ALA A 143 3.03 -13.80 -4.62
C ALA A 143 2.16 -14.26 -5.80
N ARG A 144 2.32 -15.53 -6.20
CA ARG A 144 1.49 -16.17 -7.23
C ARG A 144 0.04 -16.26 -6.78
N TRP A 145 -0.21 -16.66 -5.54
CA TRP A 145 -1.56 -16.71 -5.00
C TRP A 145 -2.24 -15.34 -5.03
N MET A 146 -1.53 -14.27 -4.66
CA MET A 146 -2.06 -12.91 -4.72
C MET A 146 -2.42 -12.51 -6.16
N TRP A 147 -1.55 -12.82 -7.12
CA TRP A 147 -1.80 -12.55 -8.53
C TRP A 147 -3.00 -13.34 -9.07
N ASP A 148 -3.02 -14.65 -8.86
CA ASP A 148 -4.09 -15.53 -9.34
C ASP A 148 -5.44 -15.13 -8.72
N ARG A 149 -5.44 -14.77 -7.42
CA ARG A 149 -6.63 -14.30 -6.71
C ARG A 149 -7.10 -12.93 -7.21
N ALA A 150 -6.18 -12.02 -7.52
CA ALA A 150 -6.52 -10.74 -8.13
C ALA A 150 -7.17 -10.92 -9.50
N ALA A 151 -6.64 -11.82 -10.33
CA ALA A 151 -7.20 -12.15 -11.63
C ALA A 151 -8.59 -12.80 -11.51
N GLU A 152 -8.80 -13.72 -10.57
CA GLU A 152 -10.09 -14.37 -10.32
C GLU A 152 -11.20 -13.37 -9.96
N LEU A 153 -10.85 -12.32 -9.22
CA LEU A 153 -11.78 -11.31 -8.72
C LEU A 153 -11.81 -10.03 -9.57
N ASP A 154 -11.11 -9.99 -10.71
CA ASP A 154 -10.95 -8.79 -11.54
C ASP A 154 -10.46 -7.57 -10.74
N ILE A 155 -9.53 -7.78 -9.79
CA ILE A 155 -8.94 -6.70 -9.00
C ILE A 155 -7.91 -5.95 -9.85
N PRO A 156 -8.04 -4.62 -10.03
CA PRO A 156 -6.97 -3.81 -10.59
C PRO A 156 -5.80 -3.73 -9.59
N LEU A 157 -4.85 -4.66 -9.70
CA LEU A 157 -3.74 -4.80 -8.78
C LEU A 157 -2.47 -4.14 -9.33
N MET A 158 -1.90 -3.21 -8.56
CA MET A 158 -0.60 -2.61 -8.83
C MET A 158 0.35 -2.92 -7.68
N ALA A 159 1.56 -3.37 -7.99
CA ALA A 159 2.70 -3.39 -7.07
C ALA A 159 3.72 -2.34 -7.52
N GLY A 160 4.33 -1.64 -6.57
CA GLY A 160 5.19 -0.50 -6.92
C GLY A 160 6.37 -0.32 -5.99
N SER A 161 7.50 0.09 -6.57
CA SER A 161 8.62 0.68 -5.85
C SER A 161 8.84 2.10 -6.38
N CYS A 162 9.32 3.00 -5.53
CA CYS A 162 9.82 4.31 -5.98
C CYS A 162 11.18 4.22 -6.70
N LEU A 163 11.94 3.13 -6.55
CA LEU A 163 13.29 3.01 -7.12
C LEU A 163 13.32 3.12 -8.66
N PRO A 164 12.37 2.55 -9.43
CA PRO A 164 12.26 2.80 -10.86
C PRO A 164 12.03 4.27 -11.25
N LEU A 165 11.58 5.11 -10.31
CA LEU A 165 11.34 6.54 -10.50
C LEU A 165 12.46 7.42 -9.91
N ALA A 166 13.51 6.80 -9.33
CA ALA A 166 14.62 7.54 -8.75
C ALA A 166 15.40 8.30 -9.85
N TRP A 167 16.00 9.43 -9.46
CA TRP A 167 16.88 10.15 -10.35
C TRP A 167 18.08 9.29 -10.75
N ARG A 168 18.35 9.25 -12.05
CA ARG A 168 19.48 8.49 -12.62
C ARG A 168 20.58 9.44 -13.06
N ARG A 169 21.82 9.09 -12.76
CA ARG A 169 23.00 9.78 -13.28
C ARG A 169 24.05 8.76 -13.74
N PRO A 170 24.33 8.64 -15.05
CA PRO A 170 23.69 9.37 -16.15
C PRO A 170 22.22 8.98 -16.33
N TRP A 171 21.43 9.86 -16.97
CA TRP A 171 20.10 9.47 -17.45
C TRP A 171 20.28 8.53 -18.64
N LEU A 172 20.20 7.23 -18.37
CA LEU A 172 20.42 6.16 -19.36
C LEU A 172 19.17 5.28 -19.46
N GLU A 173 18.58 5.22 -20.65
CA GLU A 173 17.48 4.34 -21.00
C GLU A 173 17.86 3.57 -22.26
N HIS A 174 17.75 2.24 -22.21
CA HIS A 174 18.09 1.36 -23.32
C HIS A 174 16.84 1.01 -24.13
N ASP A 175 16.99 0.86 -25.45
CA ASP A 175 15.92 0.33 -26.29
C ASP A 175 15.53 -1.10 -25.85
N LYS A 176 14.25 -1.44 -26.04
CA LYS A 176 13.76 -2.80 -25.75
C LYS A 176 14.55 -3.82 -26.56
N GLY A 177 15.04 -4.87 -25.89
CA GLY A 177 15.79 -5.95 -26.51
C GLY A 177 17.30 -5.74 -26.55
N VAL A 178 17.81 -4.60 -26.07
CA VAL A 178 19.25 -4.43 -25.79
C VAL A 178 19.68 -5.48 -24.78
N VAL A 179 20.75 -6.21 -25.11
CA VAL A 179 21.39 -7.15 -24.20
C VAL A 179 22.27 -6.35 -23.24
N ILE A 180 22.02 -6.49 -21.94
CA ILE A 180 22.83 -5.90 -20.87
C ILE A 180 23.67 -7.02 -20.29
N ASP A 181 24.99 -6.96 -20.51
CA ASP A 181 25.92 -7.96 -19.96
C ASP A 181 26.14 -7.76 -18.45
N GLU A 182 26.25 -6.50 -18.01
CA GLU A 182 26.48 -6.12 -16.61
C GLU A 182 25.76 -4.80 -16.29
N ALA A 183 25.31 -4.66 -15.04
CA ALA A 183 24.74 -3.43 -14.51
C ALA A 183 25.24 -3.19 -13.08
N VAL A 184 25.69 -1.98 -12.79
CA VAL A 184 26.08 -1.55 -11.44
C VAL A 184 25.31 -0.27 -11.11
N ALA A 185 24.60 -0.30 -9.99
CA ALA A 185 23.97 0.87 -9.39
C ALA A 185 24.63 1.16 -8.05
N VAL A 186 25.00 2.42 -7.81
CA VAL A 186 25.49 2.91 -6.54
C VAL A 186 24.48 3.95 -6.07
N GLY A 187 23.87 3.71 -4.92
CA GLY A 187 22.81 4.55 -4.33
C GLY A 187 22.79 4.40 -2.83
#